data_AF-A0A373DDG8-F1
#
_entry.id   AF-A0A373DDG8-F1
#
_cell.length_a   1.000
_cell.length_b   1.000
_cell.length_c   1.000
_cell.angle_alpha   90.00
_cell.angle_beta   90.00
_cell.angle_gamma   90.00
#
_symmetry.space_group_name_H-M   'P 1'
#
loop_
_entity.id
_entity.type
_entity.pdbx_description
1 polymer ?
#
loop_
_entity_poly.entity_id
_entity_poly.type
_entity_poly.pdbx_seq_one_letter_code
_entity_poly.pdbx_strand_id
1 'polypeptide(L)'
;MTYRMNYITYEKDIAQSKSFYETFKACIQPKQCYDNIKRIIFDTKAHPYQIAFGYMSSGTVDNLYFRHAFFLSPEGKVIDPTIPEKEKNYYVFAAINCTDYLKYLLREKRADLTMVLMDKDRQMQAWLMSNKNIICIG
;
A
#
# COMPACT_ATOMS: atom_id res chain seq x y z
N MET A 1 20.12 4.82 -20.28
CA MET A 1 20.02 3.57 -19.50
C MET A 1 18.55 3.28 -19.24
N THR A 2 18.06 2.09 -19.60
CA THR A 2 16.70 1.65 -19.26
C THR A 2 16.68 1.13 -17.82
N TYR A 3 15.93 1.79 -16.94
CA TYR A 3 15.66 1.27 -15.61
C TYR A 3 14.83 -0.01 -15.73
N ARG A 4 15.45 -1.18 -15.50
CA ARG A 4 14.69 -2.40 -15.21
C ARG A 4 14.04 -2.24 -13.83
N MET A 5 12.79 -1.82 -13.82
CA MET A 5 11.95 -1.89 -12.63
C MET A 5 11.72 -3.37 -12.31
N ASN A 6 12.50 -3.89 -11.37
CA ASN A 6 12.30 -5.23 -10.81
C ASN A 6 11.05 -5.15 -9.92
N TYR A 7 9.88 -5.38 -10.51
CA TYR A 7 8.60 -5.35 -9.81
C TYR A 7 8.48 -6.56 -8.87
N ILE A 8 8.80 -6.34 -7.61
CA ILE A 8 8.67 -7.33 -6.53
C ILE A 8 7.19 -7.51 -6.19
N THR A 9 6.71 -8.76 -6.21
CA THR A 9 5.47 -9.14 -5.52
C THR A 9 5.80 -9.24 -4.04
N TYR A 10 5.08 -8.53 -3.19
CA TYR A 10 5.30 -8.53 -1.75
C TYR A 10 4.35 -9.49 -1.04
N GLU A 11 4.92 -10.38 -0.22
CA GLU A 11 4.20 -11.24 0.70
C GLU A 11 3.76 -10.47 1.95
N LYS A 12 2.67 -10.91 2.57
CA LYS A 12 2.09 -10.27 3.74
C LYS A 12 2.39 -11.04 5.03
N ASP A 13 2.83 -10.33 6.06
CA ASP A 13 2.85 -10.84 7.42
C ASP A 13 1.43 -10.77 8.01
N ILE A 14 0.76 -11.92 8.08
CA ILE A 14 -0.61 -12.04 8.60
C ILE A 14 -0.64 -11.78 10.12
N ALA A 15 0.37 -12.23 10.86
CA ALA A 15 0.42 -12.10 12.31
C ALA A 15 0.61 -10.63 12.71
N GLN A 16 1.56 -9.93 12.09
CA GLN A 16 1.79 -8.52 12.33
C GLN A 16 0.65 -7.65 11.80
N SER A 17 0.04 -8.00 10.66
CA SER A 17 -1.18 -7.33 10.15
C SER A 17 -2.35 -7.44 11.15
N LYS A 18 -2.56 -8.62 11.76
CA LYS A 18 -3.57 -8.82 12.80
C LYS A 18 -3.24 -8.06 14.09
N SER A 19 -1.99 -8.08 14.54
CA SER A 19 -1.51 -7.32 15.70
C SER A 19 -1.74 -5.81 15.54
N PHE A 20 -1.45 -5.28 14.34
CA PHE A 20 -1.71 -3.88 13.99
C PHE A 20 -3.21 -3.57 13.92
N TYR A 21 -4.03 -4.43 13.29
CA TYR A 21 -5.48 -4.24 13.31
C TYR A 21 -6.03 -4.22 14.74
N GLU A 22 -5.69 -5.18 15.59
CA GLU A 22 -6.18 -5.24 16.97
C GLU A 22 -5.75 -4.03 17.81
N THR A 23 -4.55 -3.49 17.55
CA THR A 23 -4.07 -2.24 18.17
C THR A 23 -4.88 -1.00 17.72
N PHE A 24 -5.26 -0.93 16.43
CA PHE A 24 -5.80 0.29 15.82
C PHE A 24 -7.28 0.22 15.39
N LYS A 25 -7.98 -0.91 15.61
CA LYS A 25 -9.37 -1.15 15.16
C LYS A 25 -10.38 -0.07 15.57
N ALA A 26 -10.13 0.64 16.65
CA ALA A 26 -10.97 1.76 17.10
C ALA A 26 -10.94 2.99 16.16
N CYS A 27 -9.90 3.16 15.33
CA CYS A 27 -9.78 4.26 14.36
C CYS A 27 -9.83 3.80 12.89
N ILE A 28 -9.75 2.49 12.62
CA ILE A 28 -9.84 1.93 11.27
C ILE A 28 -11.30 2.00 10.77
N GLN A 29 -11.52 2.75 9.69
CA GLN A 29 -12.84 2.91 9.07
C GLN A 29 -12.95 2.10 7.76
N PRO A 30 -14.05 1.37 7.51
CA PRO A 30 -14.25 0.64 6.26
C PRO A 30 -14.14 1.52 5.02
N LYS A 31 -13.59 0.97 3.93
CA LYS A 31 -13.41 1.64 2.61
C LYS A 31 -12.52 2.89 2.61
N GLN A 32 -11.73 3.14 3.66
CA GLN A 32 -10.84 4.31 3.79
C GLN A 32 -9.36 3.90 3.98
N CYS A 33 -8.80 3.07 3.09
CA CYS A 33 -7.44 2.55 3.26
C CYS A 33 -6.39 3.67 3.48
N TYR A 34 -6.35 4.68 2.62
CA TYR A 34 -5.43 5.82 2.74
C TYR A 34 -5.58 6.59 4.06
N ASP A 35 -6.80 6.99 4.44
CA ASP A 35 -7.02 7.73 5.69
C ASP A 35 -6.82 6.85 6.94
N ASN A 36 -6.94 5.52 6.85
CA ASN A 36 -6.56 4.61 7.93
C ASN A 36 -5.04 4.59 8.15
N ILE A 37 -4.24 4.53 7.08
CA ILE A 37 -2.77 4.67 7.20
C ILE A 37 -2.41 6.02 7.80
N LYS A 38 -3.05 7.11 7.35
CA LYS A 38 -2.90 8.46 7.93
C LYS A 38 -3.34 8.56 9.41
N ARG A 39 -4.29 7.75 9.89
CA ARG A 39 -4.66 7.68 11.31
C ARG A 39 -3.62 6.92 12.14
N ILE A 40 -2.99 5.90 11.55
CA ILE A 40 -2.03 5.02 12.23
C ILE A 40 -0.60 5.59 12.23
N ILE A 41 -0.18 6.33 11.20
CA ILE A 41 1.21 6.79 11.03
C ILE A 41 1.72 7.72 12.14
N PHE A 42 0.83 8.34 12.91
CA PHE A 42 1.18 9.18 14.06
C PHE A 42 1.45 8.40 15.36
N ASP A 43 1.21 7.07 15.38
CA ASP A 43 1.62 6.19 16.48
C ASP A 43 3.06 5.72 16.28
N THR A 44 3.86 5.75 17.35
CA THR A 44 5.29 5.42 17.31
C THR A 44 5.55 3.97 16.86
N LYS A 45 4.60 3.04 17.02
CA LYS A 45 4.70 1.68 16.51
C LYS A 45 4.77 1.61 14.98
N ALA A 46 4.24 2.61 14.27
CA ALA A 46 4.25 2.68 12.81
C ALA A 46 5.56 3.25 12.23
N HIS A 47 6.40 3.90 13.06
CA HIS A 47 7.62 4.58 12.62
C HIS A 47 8.72 3.70 11.97
N PRO A 48 8.94 2.40 12.30
CA PRO A 48 9.93 1.58 11.60
C PRO A 48 9.46 1.14 10.20
N TYR A 49 8.23 1.44 9.81
CA TYR A 49 7.62 0.97 8.56
C TYR A 49 7.48 2.08 7.53
N GLN A 50 7.62 1.70 6.26
CA GLN A 50 7.33 2.59 5.13
C GLN A 50 5.84 2.55 4.80
N ILE A 51 5.28 3.68 4.39
CA ILE A 51 3.97 3.73 3.75
C ILE A 51 4.15 3.26 2.31
N ALA A 52 3.52 2.16 1.94
CA ALA A 52 3.49 1.63 0.59
C ALA A 52 2.17 1.97 -0.11
N PHE A 53 2.29 2.37 -1.37
CA PHE A 53 1.22 2.62 -2.34
C PHE A 53 1.34 1.57 -3.43
N GLY A 54 0.21 0.96 -3.79
CA GLY A 54 0.24 -0.24 -4.59
C GLY A 54 -1.11 -0.79 -4.99
N TYR A 55 -1.04 -2.00 -5.55
CA TYR A 55 -2.17 -2.79 -5.99
C TYR A 55 -2.26 -4.09 -5.17
N MET A 56 -3.41 -4.36 -4.57
CA MET A 56 -3.73 -5.63 -3.91
C MET A 56 -4.65 -6.49 -4.79
N SER A 57 -4.55 -7.82 -4.71
CA SER A 57 -5.51 -8.70 -5.40
C SER A 57 -6.94 -8.49 -4.85
N SER A 58 -7.96 -8.67 -5.70
CA SER A 58 -9.36 -8.65 -5.26
C SER A 58 -9.63 -9.72 -4.18
N GLY A 59 -9.15 -10.95 -4.45
CA GLY A 59 -9.48 -12.16 -3.71
C GLY A 59 -10.86 -12.74 -4.05
N THR A 60 -11.45 -12.33 -5.18
CA THR A 60 -12.78 -12.77 -5.66
C THR A 60 -12.91 -12.83 -7.19
N VAL A 61 -12.10 -12.08 -7.93
CA VAL A 61 -12.06 -12.04 -9.40
C VAL A 61 -10.60 -12.11 -9.82
N ASP A 62 -10.25 -13.13 -10.60
CA ASP A 62 -8.88 -13.34 -11.07
C ASP A 62 -8.37 -12.14 -11.88
N ASN A 63 -7.09 -11.85 -11.71
CA ASN A 63 -6.39 -10.72 -12.34
C ASN A 63 -6.96 -9.31 -12.04
N LEU A 64 -8.05 -9.17 -11.26
CA LEU A 64 -8.54 -7.87 -10.80
C LEU A 64 -7.81 -7.43 -9.53
N TYR A 65 -7.19 -6.26 -9.57
CA TYR A 65 -6.43 -5.66 -8.48
C TYR A 65 -6.92 -4.24 -8.16
N PHE A 66 -7.03 -3.94 -6.87
CA PHE A 66 -7.47 -2.64 -6.36
C PHE A 66 -6.28 -1.81 -5.88
N ARG A 67 -6.30 -0.49 -6.14
CA ARG A 67 -5.41 0.46 -5.48
C ARG A 67 -5.58 0.42 -3.97
N HIS A 68 -4.46 0.53 -3.25
CA HIS A 68 -4.41 0.36 -1.81
C HIS A 68 -3.19 1.04 -1.19
N ALA A 69 -3.28 1.34 0.11
CA ALA A 69 -2.15 1.77 0.92
C ALA A 69 -2.02 0.90 2.17
N PHE A 70 -0.79 0.55 2.50
CA PHE A 70 -0.43 -0.42 3.54
C PHE A 70 0.95 -0.07 4.11
N PHE A 71 1.37 -0.74 5.18
CA PHE A 71 2.73 -0.61 5.70
C PHE A 71 3.64 -1.68 5.08
N LEU A 72 4.92 -1.34 4.90
CA LEU A 72 5.97 -2.23 4.43
C LEU A 72 7.10 -2.29 5.47
N SER A 73 7.45 -3.51 5.89
CA SER A 73 8.52 -3.74 6.87
C SER A 73 9.92 -3.58 6.27
N PRO A 74 10.98 -3.35 7.09
CA PRO A 74 12.36 -3.29 6.60
C PRO A 74 12.80 -4.56 5.86
N GLU A 75 12.22 -5.71 6.21
CA GLU A 75 12.46 -7.04 5.63
C GLU A 75 11.64 -7.28 4.34
N GLY A 76 10.83 -6.30 3.93
CA GLY A 76 10.00 -6.41 2.72
C GLY A 76 8.73 -7.25 2.90
N LYS A 77 8.11 -7.26 4.09
CA LYS A 77 6.77 -7.86 4.29
C LYS A 77 5.67 -6.80 4.37
N VAL A 78 4.52 -7.06 3.77
CA VAL A 78 3.33 -6.22 3.88
C VAL A 78 2.70 -6.38 5.26
N ILE A 79 2.39 -5.26 5.89
CA ILE A 79 1.60 -5.15 7.12
C ILE A 79 0.34 -4.35 6.75
N ASP A 80 -0.77 -5.05 6.53
CA ASP A 80 -2.06 -4.47 6.14
C ASP A 80 -3.07 -4.56 7.29
N PRO A 81 -3.17 -3.54 8.16
CA PRO A 81 -4.18 -3.48 9.22
C PRO A 81 -5.61 -3.36 8.68
N THR A 82 -5.80 -2.94 7.44
CA THR A 82 -7.15 -2.70 6.87
C THR A 82 -7.78 -3.97 6.32
N ILE A 83 -6.97 -4.98 6.02
CA ILE A 83 -7.39 -6.32 5.58
C ILE A 83 -6.54 -7.37 6.32
N PRO A 84 -6.70 -7.53 7.64
CA PRO A 84 -5.77 -8.30 8.47
C PRO A 84 -5.79 -9.81 8.18
N GLU A 85 -6.92 -10.38 7.77
CA GLU A 85 -7.08 -11.84 7.74
C GLU A 85 -6.64 -12.53 6.44
N LYS A 86 -6.92 -11.94 5.27
CA LYS A 86 -6.70 -12.62 3.99
C LYS A 86 -5.24 -12.56 3.56
N GLU A 87 -4.75 -13.66 3.00
CA GLU A 87 -3.62 -13.61 2.07
C GLU A 87 -4.05 -12.90 0.78
N LYS A 88 -3.17 -12.03 0.29
CA LYS A 88 -3.34 -11.27 -0.94
C LYS A 88 -1.97 -11.03 -1.56
N ASN A 89 -1.94 -10.97 -2.89
CA ASN A 89 -0.74 -10.56 -3.61
C ASN A 89 -0.71 -9.03 -3.67
N TYR A 90 0.44 -8.42 -3.35
CA TYR A 90 0.64 -6.98 -3.38
C TYR A 90 1.75 -6.60 -4.37
N TYR A 91 1.50 -5.58 -5.17
CA TYR A 91 2.50 -4.90 -6.01
C TYR A 91 2.65 -3.46 -5.53
N VAL A 92 3.87 -2.94 -5.41
CA VAL A 92 4.14 -1.59 -4.86
C VAL A 92 4.66 -0.66 -5.95
N PHE A 93 3.98 0.45 -6.24
CA PHE A 93 4.48 1.50 -7.16
C PHE A 93 5.13 2.68 -6.44
N ALA A 94 4.96 2.83 -5.12
CA ALA A 94 5.83 3.64 -4.28
C ALA A 94 5.91 3.12 -2.84
N ALA A 95 7.09 3.21 -2.21
CA ALA A 95 7.24 3.12 -0.76
C ALA A 95 7.92 4.40 -0.25
N ILE A 96 7.44 4.93 0.88
CA ILE A 96 7.80 6.26 1.40
C ILE A 96 8.01 6.14 2.93
N ASN A 97 9.07 6.73 3.47
CA ASN A 97 9.23 6.81 4.92
C ASN A 97 8.21 7.77 5.57
N CYS A 98 7.97 7.62 6.88
CA CYS A 98 7.04 8.47 7.64
C CYS A 98 7.27 9.98 7.40
N THR A 99 8.51 10.45 7.53
CA THR A 99 8.88 11.86 7.41
C THR A 99 8.51 12.46 6.04
N ASP A 100 8.78 11.75 4.95
CA ASP A 100 8.46 12.24 3.60
C ASP A 100 6.98 12.07 3.27
N TYR A 101 6.30 11.03 3.77
CA TYR A 101 4.85 10.91 3.69
C TYR A 101 4.16 12.12 4.36
N LEU A 102 4.61 12.53 5.55
CA LEU A 102 4.07 13.69 6.25
C LEU A 102 4.34 15.01 5.48
N LYS A 103 5.50 15.19 4.85
CA LYS A 103 5.78 16.35 3.97
C LYS A 103 4.79 16.41 2.80
N TYR A 104 4.55 15.28 2.12
CA TYR A 104 3.57 15.23 1.03
C TYR A 104 2.14 15.45 1.53
N LEU A 105 1.74 14.84 2.65
CA LEU A 105 0.42 15.02 3.24
C LEU A 105 0.13 16.48 3.62
N LEU A 106 1.12 17.21 4.14
CA LEU A 106 1.00 18.64 4.44
C LEU A 106 0.82 19.50 3.17
N ARG A 107 1.48 19.11 2.06
CA ARG A 107 1.40 19.82 0.77
C ARG A 107 0.11 19.54 0.01
N GLU A 108 -0.24 18.26 -0.17
CA GLU A 108 -1.38 17.80 -0.97
C GLU A 108 -2.71 17.83 -0.19
N LYS A 109 -2.66 17.79 1.15
CA LYS A 109 -3.81 17.68 2.07
C LYS A 109 -4.68 16.42 1.89
N ARG A 110 -4.25 15.48 1.04
CA ARG A 110 -4.90 14.19 0.77
C ARG A 110 -4.02 13.03 1.20
N ALA A 111 -4.62 11.94 1.69
CA ALA A 111 -3.89 10.75 2.13
C ALA A 111 -3.45 9.82 0.99
N ASP A 112 -4.08 9.93 -0.19
CA ASP A 112 -3.87 9.08 -1.36
C ASP A 112 -2.63 9.45 -2.18
N LEU A 113 -2.10 10.67 -2.02
CA LEU A 113 -0.95 11.22 -2.74
C LEU A 113 -1.02 11.08 -4.27
N THR A 114 -2.23 11.00 -4.85
CA THR A 114 -2.47 10.72 -6.27
C THR A 114 -1.65 11.61 -7.21
N MET A 115 -1.55 12.92 -6.91
CA MET A 115 -0.78 13.88 -7.71
C MET A 115 0.74 13.70 -7.61
N VAL A 116 1.25 13.17 -6.49
CA VAL A 116 2.69 12.96 -6.24
C VAL A 116 3.19 11.69 -6.92
N LEU A 117 2.33 10.67 -7.00
CA LEU A 117 2.70 9.31 -7.38
C LEU A 117 2.19 8.91 -8.77
N MET A 118 1.37 9.76 -9.40
CA MET A 118 0.63 9.50 -10.64
C MET A 118 1.44 8.74 -11.69
N ASP A 119 2.65 9.19 -12.00
CA ASP A 119 3.44 8.62 -13.09
C ASP A 119 4.09 7.28 -12.75
N LYS A 120 4.45 7.04 -11.48
CA LYS A 120 4.96 5.72 -11.03
C LYS A 120 3.84 4.67 -11.09
N ASP A 121 2.67 5.05 -10.61
CA ASP A 121 1.51 4.17 -10.48
C ASP A 121 0.85 3.92 -11.87
N ARG A 122 0.92 4.90 -12.80
CA ARG A 122 0.68 4.72 -14.26
C ARG A 122 1.66 3.72 -14.90
N GLN A 123 2.96 3.84 -14.63
CA GLN A 123 3.98 2.92 -15.17
C GLN A 123 3.74 1.47 -14.70
N MET A 124 3.40 1.30 -13.42
CA MET A 124 2.99 0.02 -12.85
C MET A 124 1.72 -0.53 -13.52
N GLN A 125 0.67 0.29 -13.65
CA GLN A 125 -0.60 -0.11 -14.30
C GLN A 125 -0.36 -0.61 -15.74
N ALA A 126 0.41 0.15 -16.54
CA ALA A 126 0.77 -0.26 -17.90
C ALA A 126 1.56 -1.58 -17.91
N TRP A 127 2.54 -1.74 -17.02
CA TRP A 127 3.34 -2.97 -16.94
C TRP A 127 2.49 -4.18 -16.53
N LEU A 128 1.63 -4.05 -15.51
CA LEU A 128 0.77 -5.12 -15.00
C LEU A 128 -0.24 -5.60 -16.06
N MET A 129 -0.84 -4.69 -16.83
CA MET A 129 -1.70 -5.06 -17.96
C MET A 129 -0.89 -5.83 -19.02
N SER A 130 0.23 -5.27 -19.51
CA SER A 130 0.98 -5.86 -20.62
C SER A 130 1.78 -7.15 -20.28
N ASN A 131 2.14 -7.37 -19.02
CA ASN A 131 3.05 -8.47 -18.63
C ASN A 131 2.40 -9.52 -17.70
N LYS A 132 1.25 -9.21 -17.11
CA LYS A 132 0.53 -10.10 -16.17
C LYS A 132 -0.96 -10.26 -16.49
N ASN A 133 -1.48 -9.58 -17.52
CA ASN A 133 -2.91 -9.50 -17.83
C ASN A 133 -3.75 -8.98 -16.62
N ILE A 134 -3.13 -8.17 -15.75
CA ILE A 134 -3.76 -7.67 -14.52
C ILE A 134 -4.50 -6.36 -14.78
N ILE A 135 -5.76 -6.32 -14.37
CA ILE A 135 -6.63 -5.15 -14.44
C ILE A 135 -6.55 -4.40 -13.11
N CYS A 136 -6.03 -3.17 -13.18
CA CYS A 136 -5.78 -2.29 -12.04
C CYS A 136 -6.85 -1.19 -11.95
N ILE A 137 -7.57 -1.10 -10.84
CA ILE A 137 -8.64 -0.11 -10.61
C ILE A 137 -8.52 0.64 -9.27
N GLY A 138 -8.99 1.90 -9.25
CA GLY A 138 -8.94 2.81 -8.09
C GLY A 138 -7.87 3.90 -8.19
#